data_AF-A0A2K8UAZ4-F1
#
_entry.id   AF-A0A2K8UAZ4-F1
#
_cell.length_a   1.000
_cell.length_b   1.000
_cell.length_c   1.000
_cell.angle_alpha   90.00
_cell.angle_beta   90.00
_cell.angle_gamma   90.00
#
_symmetry.space_group_name_H-M   'P 1'
#
loop_
_entity.id
_entity.type
_entity.pdbx_description
1 polymer ?
#
loop_
_entity_poly.entity_id
_entity_poly.type
_entity_poly.pdbx_seq_one_letter_code
_entity_poly.pdbx_strand_id
1 'polypeptide(L)'
;MIPTTSKTLLAVDNRRCAVRRPLRYPVLLADCDAITRNISGSGAYFETNRRMVVDQPISFALVLPAAPADAAAKPDAWREGRVVDGRVVRVDAGESGQVGVCVAF
;
A
#
# COMPACT_ATOMS: atom_id res chain seq x y z
N MET A 1 -5.33 6.80 50.50
CA MET A 1 -4.24 6.08 49.79
C MET A 1 -4.91 5.36 48.63
N ILE A 2 -4.74 5.85 47.39
CA ILE A 2 -5.46 5.37 46.19
C ILE A 2 -4.44 4.60 45.32
N PRO A 3 -4.70 3.36 44.88
CA PRO A 3 -3.74 2.63 44.08
C PRO A 3 -3.77 3.14 42.64
N THR A 4 -2.61 3.58 42.16
CA THR A 4 -2.38 4.03 40.78
C THR A 4 -2.42 2.82 39.85
N THR A 5 -3.42 2.74 38.97
CA THR A 5 -3.50 1.68 37.96
C THR A 5 -2.48 1.96 36.85
N SER A 6 -1.40 1.16 36.81
CA SER A 6 -0.44 1.19 35.71
C SER A 6 -1.13 0.78 34.41
N LYS A 7 -1.34 1.73 33.50
CA LYS A 7 -1.72 1.45 32.11
C LYS A 7 -0.53 0.80 31.42
N THR A 8 -0.61 -0.51 31.18
CA THR A 8 0.31 -1.21 30.28
C THR A 8 0.10 -0.67 28.86
N LEU A 9 0.94 0.28 28.45
CA LEU A 9 1.07 0.68 27.06
C LEU A 9 1.76 -0.48 26.33
N LEU A 10 1.04 -1.15 25.44
CA LEU A 10 1.63 -2.13 24.53
C LEU A 10 2.67 -1.42 23.67
N ALA A 11 3.95 -1.64 23.96
CA ALA A 11 5.04 -1.16 23.13
C ALA A 11 4.96 -1.88 21.78
N VAL A 12 4.40 -1.20 20.78
CA VAL A 12 4.50 -1.63 19.39
C VAL A 12 5.95 -1.40 18.97
N ASP A 13 6.74 -2.46 18.91
CA ASP A 13 8.09 -2.45 18.33
C ASP A 13 7.99 -2.12 16.83
N ASN A 14 7.94 -0.82 16.52
CA ASN A 14 7.81 -0.33 15.17
C ASN A 14 9.19 -0.28 14.51
N ARG A 15 9.71 -1.45 14.12
CA ARG A 15 11.02 -1.61 13.43
C ARG A 15 11.09 -0.97 12.02
N ARG A 16 10.10 -0.15 11.63
CA ARG A 16 9.98 0.36 10.25
C ARG A 16 10.49 1.79 10.16
N CYS A 17 11.39 2.01 9.20
CA CYS A 17 12.05 3.30 8.99
C CYS A 17 11.14 4.37 8.35
N ALA A 18 10.03 3.97 7.71
CA ALA A 18 9.14 4.87 6.98
C ALA A 18 7.68 4.74 7.42
N VAL A 19 7.01 5.89 7.59
CA VAL A 19 5.58 5.98 7.92
C VAL A 19 4.74 5.45 6.76
N ARG A 20 3.79 4.56 7.06
CA ARG A 20 2.82 4.06 6.09
C ARG A 20 1.54 4.86 6.16
N ARG A 21 1.08 5.34 5.01
CA ARG A 21 -0.23 5.96 4.88
C ARG A 21 -1.23 4.90 4.41
N PRO A 22 -2.35 4.69 5.13
CA PRO A 22 -3.43 3.87 4.59
C PRO A 22 -3.98 4.59 3.35
N LEU A 23 -3.92 3.92 2.20
CA LEU A 23 -4.37 4.44 0.91
C LEU A 23 -4.97 3.30 0.12
N ARG A 24 -6.11 3.57 -0.51
CA ARG A 24 -6.82 2.65 -1.39
C ARG A 24 -6.87 3.22 -2.79
N TYR A 25 -5.87 2.87 -3.58
CA TYR A 25 -5.80 3.26 -4.99
C TYR A 25 -5.59 2.03 -5.87
N PRO A 26 -6.16 2.02 -7.09
CA PRO A 26 -5.83 1.00 -8.07
C PRO A 26 -4.32 1.00 -8.33
N VAL A 27 -3.77 -0.19 -8.52
CA VAL A 27 -2.39 -0.42 -8.93
C VAL A 27 -2.43 -0.99 -10.33
N LEU A 28 -1.76 -0.34 -11.27
CA LEU A 28 -1.55 -0.87 -12.60
C LEU A 28 -0.45 -1.92 -12.55
N LEU A 29 -0.87 -3.16 -12.78
CA LEU A 29 -0.02 -4.30 -13.06
C LEU A 29 -0.40 -4.78 -14.46
N ALA A 30 0.57 -5.25 -15.25
CA ALA A 30 0.38 -5.54 -16.68
C ALA A 30 -0.91 -6.32 -17.00
N ASP A 31 -1.25 -7.32 -16.19
CA ASP A 31 -2.33 -8.27 -16.51
C ASP A 31 -3.26 -8.58 -15.32
N CYS A 32 -3.29 -7.75 -14.27
CA CYS A 32 -4.13 -8.05 -13.11
C CYS A 32 -4.59 -6.82 -12.33
N ASP A 33 -5.75 -6.98 -11.69
CA ASP A 33 -6.29 -5.99 -10.78
C ASP A 33 -5.53 -6.03 -9.45
N ALA A 34 -5.17 -4.85 -8.97
CA ALA A 34 -4.58 -4.71 -7.65
C ALA A 34 -5.05 -3.41 -7.00
N ILE A 35 -5.20 -3.44 -5.68
CA ILE A 35 -5.64 -2.29 -4.88
C ILE A 35 -4.65 -2.11 -3.72
N THR A 36 -4.06 -0.92 -3.62
CA THR A 36 -3.21 -0.58 -2.48
C THR A 36 -4.02 -0.59 -1.19
N ARG A 37 -3.33 -0.93 -0.10
CA ARG A 37 -3.82 -0.84 1.28
C ARG A 37 -3.01 0.15 2.07
N ASN A 38 -1.69 0.19 1.82
CA ASN A 38 -0.81 1.21 2.36
C ASN A 38 0.43 1.40 1.47
N ILE A 39 1.03 2.58 1.58
CA ILE A 39 2.30 2.92 0.93
C ILE A 39 3.19 3.72 1.89
N SER A 40 4.49 3.57 1.75
CA SER A 40 5.52 4.42 2.33
C SER A 40 6.51 4.87 1.24
N GLY A 41 7.47 5.73 1.59
CA GLY A 41 8.50 6.18 0.65
C GLY A 41 9.49 5.11 0.18
N SER A 42 9.34 3.86 0.63
CA SER A 42 10.28 2.75 0.38
C SER A 42 9.57 1.40 0.14
N GLY A 43 8.26 1.43 -0.09
CA GLY A 43 7.49 0.20 -0.26
C GLY A 43 5.98 0.38 -0.25
N ALA A 44 5.29 -0.63 -0.75
CA ALA A 44 3.84 -0.67 -0.84
C ALA A 44 3.29 -2.02 -0.39
N TYR A 45 2.06 -2.01 0.12
CA TYR A 45 1.24 -3.19 0.33
C TYR A 45 -0.04 -3.06 -0.49
N PHE A 46 -0.30 -4.03 -1.34
CA PHE A 46 -1.52 -4.11 -2.15
C PHE A 46 -2.07 -5.53 -2.16
N GLU A 47 -3.36 -5.65 -2.46
CA GLU A 47 -4.02 -6.94 -2.66
C GLU A 47 -4.29 -7.14 -4.15
N THR A 48 -4.16 -8.38 -4.62
CA THR A 48 -4.39 -8.78 -6.00
C THR A 48 -4.97 -10.18 -6.10
N ASN A 49 -5.66 -10.47 -7.19
CA ASN A 49 -6.08 -11.81 -7.58
C ASN A 49 -4.94 -12.65 -8.19
N ARG A 50 -3.78 -12.05 -8.49
CA ARG A 50 -2.62 -12.74 -9.04
C ARG A 50 -1.75 -13.36 -7.95
N ARG A 51 -1.33 -14.61 -8.15
CA ARG A 51 -0.28 -15.22 -7.33
C ARG A 51 1.07 -14.56 -7.65
N MET A 52 1.76 -14.11 -6.60
CA MET A 52 3.11 -13.57 -6.67
C MET A 52 4.06 -14.43 -5.86
N VAL A 53 5.35 -14.34 -6.15
CA VAL A 53 6.40 -15.07 -5.44
C VAL A 53 7.36 -14.08 -4.77
N VAL A 54 7.87 -14.42 -3.59
CA VAL A 54 8.91 -13.63 -2.93
C VAL A 54 10.16 -13.57 -3.82
N ASP A 55 10.86 -12.44 -3.79
CA ASP A 55 12.00 -12.08 -4.65
C ASP A 55 11.67 -11.85 -6.13
N GLN A 56 10.41 -12.00 -6.54
CA GLN A 56 9.99 -11.66 -7.90
C GLN A 56 10.19 -10.15 -8.16
N PRO A 57 10.87 -9.76 -9.26
CA PRO A 57 10.90 -8.37 -9.70
C PRO A 57 9.52 -7.94 -10.18
N ILE A 58 9.15 -6.70 -9.89
CA ILE A 58 7.83 -6.16 -10.21
C ILE A 58 7.92 -4.71 -10.63
N SER A 59 7.21 -4.34 -11.69
CA SER A 59 7.00 -2.96 -12.11
C SER A 59 5.52 -2.64 -11.97
N PHE A 60 5.20 -1.53 -11.32
CA PHE A 60 3.82 -1.13 -11.07
C PHE A 60 3.67 0.39 -11.04
N ALA A 61 2.46 0.89 -11.30
CA ALA A 61 2.13 2.30 -11.13
C ALA A 61 0.88 2.44 -10.25
N LEU A 62 0.80 3.52 -9.47
CA LEU A 62 -0.43 3.85 -8.74
C LEU A 62 -1.34 4.69 -9.62
N VAL A 63 -2.63 4.38 -9.64
CA VAL A 63 -3.63 5.28 -10.23
C VAL A 63 -4.07 6.28 -9.18
N LEU A 64 -3.64 7.52 -9.33
CA LEU A 64 -3.92 8.60 -8.39
C LEU A 64 -5.12 9.41 -8.86
N PRO A 65 -5.94 9.97 -7.94
CA PRO A 65 -6.89 11.00 -8.35
C PRO A 65 -6.10 12.17 -8.96
N ALA A 66 -6.54 12.70 -10.10
CA ALA A 66 -6.00 13.97 -10.58
C ALA A 66 -6.32 15.00 -9.53
N ALA A 67 -5.29 15.72 -9.07
CA ALA A 67 -5.52 16.90 -8.25
C ALA A 67 -6.46 17.83 -9.04
N PRO A 68 -7.51 18.40 -8.42
CA PRO A 68 -8.27 19.44 -9.09
C PRO A 68 -7.30 20.58 -9.41
N ALA A 69 -7.12 20.87 -10.70
CA ALA A 69 -6.28 21.99 -11.13
C ALA A 69 -6.88 23.34 -10.72
N ASP A 70 -8.20 23.37 -10.51
CA ASP A 70 -8.99 24.44 -9.92
C ASP A 70 -10.33 23.80 -9.52
N ALA A 71 -11.02 24.34 -8.53
CA ALA A 71 -12.23 23.77 -7.89
C ALA A 71 -13.48 23.59 -8.80
N ALA A 72 -13.31 23.59 -10.13
CA ALA A 72 -14.36 23.40 -11.13
C ALA A 72 -14.14 22.18 -12.06
N ALA A 73 -13.01 21.45 -11.94
CA ALA A 73 -12.76 20.29 -12.78
C ALA A 73 -13.45 19.03 -12.23
N LYS A 74 -14.20 18.34 -13.10
CA LYS A 74 -15.01 17.15 -12.83
C LYS A 74 -14.30 16.11 -11.95
N PRO A 75 -15.01 15.45 -11.03
CA PRO A 75 -14.43 14.58 -9.99
C PRO A 75 -13.74 13.29 -10.47
N ASP A 76 -13.69 13.00 -11.77
CA ASP A 76 -13.40 11.64 -12.26
C ASP A 76 -12.11 11.49 -13.09
N ALA A 77 -11.25 12.49 -13.17
CA ALA A 77 -9.97 12.31 -13.86
C ALA A 77 -9.00 11.52 -12.97
N TRP A 78 -8.95 10.20 -13.10
CA TRP A 78 -7.86 9.39 -12.55
C TRP A 78 -6.62 9.56 -13.43
N ARG A 79 -5.42 9.66 -12.84
CA ARG A 79 -4.14 9.74 -13.56
C ARG A 79 -3.24 8.58 -13.19
N GLU A 80 -2.53 8.06 -14.17
CA GLU A 80 -1.45 7.13 -13.93
C GLU A 80 -0.28 7.85 -13.25
N GLY A 81 0.20 7.29 -12.14
CA GLY A 81 1.40 7.71 -11.46
C GLY A 81 2.66 7.24 -12.17
N ARG A 82 3.83 7.57 -11.63
CA ARG A 82 5.10 7.08 -12.18
C ARG A 82 5.18 5.55 -12.01
N VAL A 83 5.68 4.85 -13.04
CA VAL A 83 6.08 3.44 -12.92
C VAL A 83 7.24 3.32 -11.94
N VAL A 84 7.11 2.39 -11.00
CA VAL A 84 8.08 2.07 -9.96
C VAL A 84 8.49 0.62 -10.12
N ASP A 85 9.80 0.39 -10.21
CA ASP A 85 10.40 -0.94 -10.18
C ASP A 85 10.73 -1.31 -8.73
N GLY A 86 10.44 -2.54 -8.36
CA GLY A 86 10.69 -3.04 -7.01
C GLY A 86 10.80 -4.56 -6.98
N ARG A 87 10.74 -5.10 -5.76
CA ARG A 87 10.81 -6.53 -5.49
C ARG A 87 9.77 -6.95 -4.47
N VAL A 88 9.13 -8.09 -4.71
CA VAL A 88 8.24 -8.71 -3.73
C VAL A 88 9.04 -9.20 -2.53
N VAL A 89 8.77 -8.68 -1.35
CA VAL A 89 9.47 -9.06 -0.10
C VAL A 89 8.61 -9.95 0.81
N ARG A 90 7.29 -9.99 0.60
CA ARG A 90 6.37 -10.85 1.33
C ARG A 90 5.09 -11.07 0.55
N VAL A 91 4.54 -12.28 0.67
CA VAL A 91 3.20 -12.65 0.18
C VAL A 91 2.42 -13.23 1.37
N ASP A 92 1.19 -12.77 1.58
CA ASP A 92 0.30 -13.19 2.66
C ASP A 92 -1.16 -13.36 2.18
N ALA A 93 -2.02 -13.90 3.05
CA ALA A 93 -3.46 -13.91 2.81
C ALA A 93 -4.01 -12.49 3.05
N GLY A 94 -4.50 -11.85 1.99
CA GLY A 94 -5.04 -10.50 2.03
C GLY A 94 -6.38 -10.44 2.77
N GLU A 95 -6.77 -9.23 3.17
CA GLU A 95 -7.94 -9.00 4.02
C GLU A 95 -9.27 -9.31 3.29
N SER A 96 -9.29 -9.25 1.96
CA SER A 96 -10.48 -9.52 1.14
C SER A 96 -10.51 -10.93 0.54
N GLY A 97 -9.71 -11.86 1.06
CA GLY A 97 -9.53 -13.20 0.46
C GLY A 97 -8.68 -13.20 -0.82
N GLN A 98 -8.12 -12.05 -1.17
CA GLN A 98 -7.13 -11.87 -2.23
C GLN A 98 -5.71 -12.16 -1.73
N VAL A 99 -4.72 -12.18 -2.62
CA VAL A 99 -3.30 -12.32 -2.27
C VAL A 99 -2.78 -10.96 -1.83
N GLY A 100 -2.27 -10.86 -0.61
CA GLY A 100 -1.58 -9.67 -0.10
C GLY A 100 -0.11 -9.67 -0.50
N VAL A 101 0.37 -8.58 -1.09
CA VAL A 101 1.72 -8.47 -1.64
C VAL A 101 2.42 -7.26 -1.06
N CYS A 102 3.57 -7.48 -0.42
CA CYS A 102 4.47 -6.41 0.01
C CYS A 102 5.61 -6.26 -0.99
N VAL A 103 5.82 -5.02 -1.44
CA VAL A 103 6.91 -4.66 -2.36
C VAL A 103 7.83 -3.65 -1.70
N ALA A 104 9.14 -3.82 -1.89
CA ALA A 104 10.17 -2.83 -1.58
C ALA A 104 10.73 -2.23 -2.88
N PHE A 105 11.00 -0.93 -2.87
CA PHE A 105 11.57 -0.16 -3.97
C PHE A 105 12.44 0.97 -3.41
#